data_AF-A0A7C5D881-F1
#
_entry.id   AF-A0A7C5D881-F1
#
_cell.length_a   1.000
_cell.length_b   1.000
_cell.length_c   1.000
_cell.angle_alpha   90.00
_cell.angle_beta   90.00
_cell.angle_gamma   90.00
#
_symmetry.space_group_name_H-M   'P 1'
#
loop_
_entity.id
_entity.type
_entity.pdbx_description
1 polymer ?
#
loop_
_entity_poly.entity_id
_entity_poly.type
_entity_poly.pdbx_seq_one_letter_code
_entity_poly.pdbx_strand_id
1 'polypeptide(L)'
;MQMVKKIFIALAVIWFALLVFMPKQMLYYKLEQELANNAIKINEKSMDEGIFSFTVHQADVYAKGIKLASVEKIHFFTLLFYTKVTLEELTLDDSLKSMAPTYTKEATATYALWNPLYIGVEAKGSFGGLQGMAKLADKTLRLDFNESKGIEMLKPKLKQDKKGWYYETSF
;
A
#
# COMPACT_ATOMS: atom_id res chain seq x y z
N MET A 1 -4.30 -30.13 33.18
CA MET A 1 -4.75 -28.79 32.68
C MET A 1 -3.73 -27.66 32.90
N GLN A 2 -2.98 -27.59 34.01
CA GLN A 2 -2.03 -26.49 34.25
C GLN A 2 -0.84 -26.45 33.26
N MET A 3 -0.32 -27.62 32.84
CA MET A 3 0.81 -27.69 31.90
C MET A 3 0.44 -27.16 30.50
N VAL A 4 -0.78 -27.46 30.03
CA VAL A 4 -1.34 -26.91 28.78
C VAL A 4 -1.44 -25.38 28.86
N LYS A 5 -1.95 -24.83 29.98
CA LYS A 5 -2.01 -23.38 30.21
C LYS A 5 -0.62 -22.73 30.14
N LYS A 6 0.41 -23.35 30.74
CA LYS A 6 1.79 -22.85 30.70
C LYS A 6 2.36 -22.83 29.28
N ILE A 7 2.09 -23.87 28.49
CA ILE A 7 2.52 -23.95 27.07
C ILE A 7 1.85 -22.85 26.24
N PHE A 8 0.53 -22.65 26.39
CA PHE A 8 -0.17 -21.58 25.68
C PHE A 8 0.36 -20.19 26.04
N ILE A 9 0.66 -19.94 27.32
CA ILE A 9 1.25 -18.68 27.76
C ILE A 9 2.65 -18.51 27.15
N ALA A 10 3.48 -19.55 27.17
CA ALA A 10 4.82 -19.49 26.57
C ALA A 10 4.75 -19.19 25.06
N LEU A 11 3.85 -19.85 24.33
CA LEU A 11 3.62 -19.58 22.91
C LEU A 11 3.15 -18.14 22.66
N ALA A 12 2.24 -17.62 23.48
CA ALA A 12 1.77 -16.24 23.36
C ALA A 12 2.90 -15.22 23.63
N VAL A 13 3.76 -15.48 24.62
CA VAL A 13 4.92 -14.64 24.94
C VAL A 13 5.94 -14.66 23.80
N ILE A 14 6.25 -15.83 23.24
CA ILE A 14 7.16 -15.96 22.10
C ILE A 14 6.59 -15.24 20.88
N TRP A 15 5.30 -15.43 20.60
CA TRP A 15 4.61 -14.76 19.50
C TRP A 15 4.65 -13.23 19.65
N PHE A 16 4.40 -12.72 20.86
CA PHE A 16 4.48 -11.28 21.15
C PHE A 16 5.92 -10.76 21.02
N ALA A 17 6.91 -11.49 21.53
CA ALA A 17 8.32 -11.13 21.41
C ALA A 17 8.73 -11.03 19.93
N LEU A 18 8.33 -11.99 19.09
CA LEU A 18 8.61 -11.94 17.65
C LEU A 18 8.04 -10.69 16.99
N LEU A 19 6.83 -10.26 17.37
CA LEU A 19 6.23 -9.03 16.82
C LEU A 19 6.96 -7.77 17.27
N VAL A 20 7.34 -7.69 18.55
CA VAL A 20 8.01 -6.51 19.12
C VAL A 20 9.44 -6.36 18.58
N PHE A 21 10.17 -7.47 18.47
CA PHE A 21 11.57 -7.48 18.02
C PHE A 21 11.73 -7.61 16.50
N MET A 22 10.63 -7.58 15.73
CA MET A 22 10.70 -7.63 14.27
C MET A 22 11.31 -6.34 13.71
N PRO A 23 12.39 -6.40 12.90
CA PRO A 23 13.06 -5.22 12.36
C PRO A 23 12.25 -4.63 11.19
N LYS A 24 11.25 -3.80 11.50
CA LYS A 24 10.33 -3.22 10.51
C LYS A 24 11.04 -2.29 9.53
N GLN A 25 12.03 -1.55 10.01
CA GLN A 25 12.86 -0.68 9.19
C GLN A 25 13.64 -1.45 8.10
N MET A 26 14.08 -2.68 8.37
CA MET A 26 14.76 -3.51 7.38
C MET A 26 13.83 -3.94 6.23
N LEU A 27 12.52 -4.10 6.49
CA LEU A 27 11.55 -4.34 5.42
C LEU A 27 11.44 -3.14 4.49
N TYR A 28 11.42 -1.93 5.06
CA TYR A 28 11.41 -0.70 4.28
C TYR A 28 12.67 -0.57 3.42
N TYR A 29 13.86 -0.77 3.98
CA TYR A 29 15.09 -0.71 3.18
C TYR A 29 15.17 -1.77 2.08
N LYS A 30 14.63 -2.96 2.33
CA LYS A 30 14.53 -4.00 1.29
C LYS A 30 13.58 -3.57 0.16
N LEU A 31 12.47 -2.91 0.49
CA LEU A 31 11.57 -2.34 -0.49
C LEU A 31 12.28 -1.25 -1.31
N GLU A 32 13.00 -0.34 -0.68
CA GLU A 32 13.77 0.69 -1.38
C GLU A 32 14.84 0.10 -2.30
N GLN A 33 15.55 -0.94 -1.86
CA GLN A 33 16.53 -1.63 -2.69
C GLN A 33 15.90 -2.24 -3.94
N GLU A 34 14.73 -2.88 -3.79
CA GLU A 34 14.01 -3.47 -4.93
C GLU A 34 13.46 -2.41 -5.89
N LEU A 35 13.01 -1.28 -5.36
CA LEU A 35 12.60 -0.12 -6.15
C LEU A 35 13.79 0.51 -6.88
N ALA A 36 14.96 0.59 -6.23
CA ALA A 36 16.18 1.13 -6.81
C ALA A 36 16.66 0.30 -8.01
N ASN A 37 16.46 -1.03 -7.98
CA ASN A 37 16.72 -1.90 -9.14
C ASN A 37 15.90 -1.50 -10.38
N ASN A 38 14.74 -0.84 -10.17
CA ASN A 38 13.87 -0.31 -11.21
C ASN A 38 14.05 1.21 -11.44
N ALA A 39 15.16 1.79 -10.94
CA ALA A 39 15.44 3.22 -10.95
C ALA A 39 14.36 4.07 -10.27
N ILE A 40 13.64 3.51 -9.30
CA ILE A 40 12.70 4.22 -8.43
C ILE A 40 13.41 4.51 -7.11
N LYS A 41 13.41 5.78 -6.70
CA LYS A 41 14.02 6.22 -5.45
C LYS A 41 12.97 6.91 -4.59
N ILE A 42 12.92 6.56 -3.31
CA ILE A 42 12.15 7.29 -2.30
C ILE A 42 13.14 8.19 -1.56
N ASN A 43 12.78 9.45 -1.36
CA ASN A 43 13.52 10.40 -0.53
C ASN A 43 12.59 10.84 0.59
N GLU A 44 12.86 10.36 1.79
CA GLU A 44 12.11 10.66 3.01
C GLU A 44 12.83 11.65 3.91
N LYS A 45 12.06 12.37 4.74
CA LYS A 45 12.62 13.35 5.68
C LYS A 45 12.88 12.77 7.05
N SER A 46 11.94 11.99 7.57
CA SER A 46 12.04 11.36 8.87
C SER A 46 11.27 10.05 8.91
N MET A 47 11.67 9.18 9.82
CA MET A 47 11.06 7.90 10.08
C MET A 47 10.81 7.75 11.57
N ASP A 48 9.66 7.19 11.91
CA ASP A 48 9.27 6.90 13.29
C ASP A 48 8.88 5.42 13.41
N GLU A 49 9.50 4.71 14.35
CA GLU A 49 9.19 3.32 14.62
C GLU A 49 8.28 3.19 15.85
N GLY A 50 7.11 2.58 15.63
CA GLY A 50 6.21 2.13 16.69
C GLY A 50 6.42 0.64 17.00
N ILE A 51 5.64 0.11 17.94
CA ILE A 51 5.75 -1.30 18.35
C ILE A 51 5.40 -2.25 17.19
N PHE A 52 4.29 -1.98 16.49
CA PHE A 52 3.81 -2.74 15.32
C PHE A 52 3.68 -1.90 14.05
N SER A 53 4.09 -0.63 14.14
CA SER A 53 3.99 0.32 13.05
C SER A 53 5.35 0.92 12.72
N PHE A 54 5.47 1.38 11.49
CA PHE A 54 6.61 2.14 11.01
C PHE A 54 6.06 3.24 10.11
N THR A 55 6.40 4.49 10.40
CA THR A 55 5.86 5.65 9.70
C THR A 55 6.99 6.39 9.01
N VAL A 56 6.82 6.69 7.74
CA VAL A 56 7.71 7.54 6.95
C VAL A 56 7.01 8.86 6.70
N HIS A 57 7.71 9.96 6.98
CA HIS A 57 7.18 11.31 6.84
C HIS A 57 7.83 12.03 5.66
N GLN A 58 6.99 12.72 4.89
CA GLN A 58 7.37 13.55 3.74
C GLN A 58 8.27 12.79 2.76
N ALA A 59 7.69 11.79 2.09
CA ALA A 59 8.37 10.93 1.14
C ALA A 59 8.13 11.42 -0.30
N ASP A 60 9.19 11.79 -1.00
CA ASP A 60 9.17 12.11 -2.42
C ASP A 60 9.59 10.89 -3.25
N VAL A 61 8.76 10.50 -4.22
CA VAL A 61 9.03 9.37 -5.11
C VAL A 61 9.57 9.87 -6.44
N TYR A 62 10.75 9.37 -6.81
CA TYR A 62 11.42 9.66 -8.06
C TYR A 62 11.48 8.40 -8.91
N ALA A 63 11.26 8.51 -10.21
CA ALA A 63 11.58 7.46 -11.17
C ALA A 63 12.52 8.01 -12.23
N LYS A 64 13.64 7.33 -12.46
CA LYS A 64 14.69 7.75 -13.42
C LYS A 64 15.13 9.21 -13.22
N GLY A 65 15.16 9.67 -11.96
CA GLY A 65 15.55 11.04 -11.58
C GLY A 65 14.45 12.10 -11.66
N ILE A 66 13.24 11.75 -12.11
CA ILE A 66 12.10 12.67 -12.20
C ILE A 66 11.19 12.47 -11.00
N LYS A 67 10.86 13.55 -10.29
CA LYS A 67 9.89 13.52 -9.19
C LYS A 67 8.50 13.21 -9.75
N LEU A 68 7.91 12.08 -9.35
CA LEU A 68 6.59 11.64 -9.82
C LEU A 68 5.49 11.87 -8.80
N ALA A 69 5.82 11.76 -7.50
CA ALA A 69 4.84 11.89 -6.44
C ALA A 69 5.47 12.41 -5.15
N SER A 70 4.64 13.01 -4.30
CA SER A 70 4.96 13.35 -2.91
C SER A 70 3.90 12.72 -2.02
N VAL A 71 4.32 12.12 -0.91
CA VAL A 71 3.42 11.53 0.09
C VAL A 71 3.73 12.17 1.43
N GLU A 72 2.73 12.74 2.09
CA GLU A 72 2.96 13.35 3.40
C GLU A 72 3.30 12.31 4.45
N LYS A 73 2.60 11.16 4.42
CA LYS A 73 2.78 10.09 5.39
C LYS A 73 2.58 8.72 4.78
N ILE A 74 3.51 7.80 5.06
CA ILE A 74 3.39 6.39 4.74
C ILE A 74 3.40 5.63 6.06
N HIS A 75 2.28 5.02 6.41
CA HIS A 75 2.13 4.22 7.61
C HIS A 75 2.11 2.73 7.26
N PHE A 76 3.17 2.04 7.63
CA PHE A 76 3.26 0.59 7.60
C PHE A 76 2.77 0.03 8.93
N PHE A 77 1.78 -0.86 8.88
CA PHE A 77 1.33 -1.65 10.02
C PHE A 77 1.52 -3.12 9.70
N THR A 78 2.44 -3.76 10.41
CA THR A 78 2.82 -5.15 10.15
C THR A 78 2.62 -5.98 11.39
N LEU A 79 1.79 -7.01 11.24
CA LEU A 79 1.69 -8.17 12.11
C LEU A 79 2.26 -9.39 11.37
N LEU A 80 2.53 -10.47 12.10
CA LEU A 80 3.15 -11.69 11.55
C LEU A 80 2.50 -12.21 10.26
N PHE A 81 1.17 -12.12 10.15
CA PHE A 81 0.40 -12.66 9.03
C PHE A 81 -0.40 -11.59 8.27
N TYR A 82 -0.21 -10.32 8.59
CA TYR A 82 -1.01 -9.23 8.05
C TYR A 82 -0.16 -7.97 7.92
N THR A 83 -0.09 -7.41 6.73
CA THR A 83 0.57 -6.13 6.47
C THR A 83 -0.41 -5.18 5.83
N LYS A 84 -0.51 -3.98 6.39
CA LYS A 84 -1.28 -2.87 5.84
C LYS A 84 -0.33 -1.70 5.61
N VAL A 85 -0.35 -1.16 4.41
CA VAL A 85 0.38 0.07 4.06
C VAL A 85 -0.65 1.12 3.75
N THR A 86 -0.61 2.25 4.46
CA THR A 86 -1.51 3.38 4.25
C THR A 86 -0.69 4.60 3.84
N LEU A 87 -1.02 5.18 2.70
CA LEU A 87 -0.49 6.43 2.19
C LEU A 87 -1.51 7.52 2.50
N GLU A 88 -1.08 8.58 3.17
CA GLU A 88 -1.89 9.77 3.43
C GLU A 88 -1.37 10.93 2.59
N GLU A 89 -2.29 11.68 1.98
CA GLU A 89 -2.01 12.92 1.24
C GLU A 89 -0.99 12.70 0.11
N LEU A 90 -1.27 11.72 -0.76
CA LEU A 90 -0.49 11.45 -1.98
C LEU A 90 -0.84 12.47 -3.06
N THR A 91 0.17 13.21 -3.51
CA THR A 91 0.07 14.17 -4.61
C THR A 91 0.98 13.73 -5.75
N LEU A 92 0.42 13.54 -6.94
CA LEU A 92 1.15 13.26 -8.16
C LEU A 92 1.61 14.55 -8.83
N ASP A 93 2.75 14.48 -9.51
CA ASP A 93 3.24 15.56 -10.35
C ASP A 93 2.24 15.90 -11.47
N ASP A 94 2.17 17.18 -11.83
CA ASP A 94 1.26 17.72 -12.84
C ASP A 94 1.41 17.05 -14.21
N SER A 95 2.62 16.58 -14.54
CA SER A 95 2.90 15.84 -15.77
C SER A 95 2.13 14.51 -15.88
N LEU A 96 1.69 13.94 -14.75
CA LEU A 96 0.99 12.65 -14.68
C LEU A 96 -0.53 12.77 -14.58
N LYS A 97 -1.08 13.99 -14.61
CA LYS A 97 -2.54 14.25 -14.52
C LYS A 97 -3.38 13.49 -15.54
N SER A 98 -2.82 13.18 -16.71
CA SER A 98 -3.50 12.40 -17.77
C SER A 98 -3.50 10.88 -17.52
N MET A 99 -2.72 10.41 -16.55
CA MET A 99 -2.54 8.99 -16.24
C MET A 99 -3.25 8.59 -14.96
N ALA A 100 -3.26 9.45 -13.94
CA ALA A 100 -3.86 9.18 -12.66
C ALA A 100 -4.33 10.47 -11.97
N PRO A 101 -5.23 10.37 -10.97
CA PRO A 101 -5.71 11.54 -10.23
C PRO A 101 -4.57 12.25 -9.49
N THR A 102 -4.53 13.58 -9.62
CA THR A 102 -3.47 14.41 -9.01
C THR A 102 -3.39 14.24 -7.50
N TYR A 103 -4.53 14.05 -6.84
CA TYR A 103 -4.61 14.07 -5.38
C TYR A 103 -5.41 12.89 -4.83
N THR A 104 -4.75 12.13 -3.97
CA THR A 104 -5.31 10.99 -3.24
C THR A 104 -5.14 11.25 -1.76
N LYS A 105 -6.27 11.41 -1.06
CA LYS A 105 -6.27 11.69 0.38
C LYS A 105 -5.74 10.49 1.16
N GLU A 106 -6.20 9.29 0.82
CA GLU A 106 -5.79 8.06 1.48
C GLU A 106 -5.74 6.93 0.46
N ALA A 107 -4.68 6.12 0.49
CA ALA A 107 -4.59 4.87 -0.25
C ALA A 107 -4.05 3.76 0.66
N THR A 108 -4.77 2.65 0.75
CA THR A 108 -4.42 1.51 1.58
C THR A 108 -4.19 0.29 0.72
N ALA A 109 -3.05 -0.38 0.91
CA ALA A 109 -2.77 -1.71 0.41
C ALA A 109 -2.73 -2.71 1.58
N THR A 110 -3.47 -3.81 1.45
CA THR A 110 -3.57 -4.84 2.49
C THR A 110 -3.17 -6.19 1.95
N TYR A 111 -2.23 -6.83 2.62
CA TYR A 111 -1.76 -8.19 2.33
C TYR A 111 -1.91 -9.08 3.57
N ALA A 112 -2.36 -10.31 3.38
CA ALA A 112 -2.50 -11.26 4.46
C ALA A 112 -2.07 -12.67 4.06
N LEU A 113 -1.38 -13.39 4.96
CA LEU A 113 -0.85 -14.72 4.68
C LEU A 113 -1.93 -15.79 4.52
N TRP A 114 -3.16 -15.56 5.00
CA TRP A 114 -4.30 -16.44 4.72
C TRP A 114 -4.86 -16.26 3.31
N ASN A 115 -4.47 -15.20 2.60
CA ASN A 115 -4.83 -14.98 1.20
C ASN A 115 -3.61 -14.50 0.39
N PRO A 116 -2.55 -15.31 0.29
CA PRO A 116 -1.22 -14.86 -0.14
C PRO A 116 -1.14 -14.52 -1.64
N LEU A 117 -2.16 -14.88 -2.42
CA LEU A 117 -2.22 -14.58 -3.85
C LEU A 117 -2.94 -13.26 -4.15
N TYR A 118 -3.35 -12.51 -3.12
CA TYR A 118 -4.17 -11.34 -3.28
C TYR A 118 -3.68 -10.18 -2.42
N ILE A 119 -3.69 -8.99 -3.01
CA ILE A 119 -3.47 -7.72 -2.30
C ILE A 119 -4.73 -6.89 -2.47
N GLY A 120 -5.38 -6.55 -1.36
CA GLY A 120 -6.52 -5.62 -1.37
C GLY A 120 -6.01 -4.19 -1.52
N VAL A 121 -6.68 -3.39 -2.34
CA VAL A 121 -6.35 -1.98 -2.58
C VAL A 121 -7.60 -1.15 -2.35
N GLU A 122 -7.50 -0.10 -1.55
CA GLU A 122 -8.56 0.87 -1.33
C GLU A 122 -7.97 2.27 -1.44
N ALA A 123 -8.69 3.20 -2.07
CA ALA A 123 -8.23 4.57 -2.16
C ALA A 123 -9.40 5.55 -2.14
N LYS A 124 -9.14 6.76 -1.63
CA LYS A 124 -10.08 7.87 -1.60
C LYS A 124 -9.37 9.17 -1.93
N GLY A 125 -9.96 9.99 -2.79
CA GLY A 125 -9.36 11.25 -3.21
C GLY A 125 -10.32 12.16 -3.96
N SER A 126 -9.76 13.03 -4.81
CA SER A 126 -10.54 13.96 -5.65
C SER A 126 -11.43 13.24 -6.68
N PHE A 127 -11.19 11.95 -6.89
CA PHE A 127 -11.87 11.04 -7.81
C PHE A 127 -12.93 10.16 -7.12
N GLY A 128 -13.27 10.47 -5.87
CA GLY A 128 -14.18 9.65 -5.06
C GLY A 128 -13.47 8.47 -4.41
N GLY A 129 -14.19 7.36 -4.23
CA GLY A 129 -13.69 6.12 -3.64
C GLY A 129 -13.40 5.03 -4.68
N LEU A 130 -12.34 4.28 -4.45
CA LEU A 130 -11.89 3.17 -5.27
C LEU A 130 -11.60 1.95 -4.38
N GLN A 131 -11.99 0.78 -4.85
CA GLN A 131 -11.69 -0.50 -4.21
C GLN A 131 -11.18 -1.46 -5.28
N GLY A 132 -10.26 -2.33 -4.93
CA GLY A 132 -9.63 -3.18 -5.92
C GLY A 132 -8.83 -4.31 -5.30
N MET A 133 -8.31 -5.13 -6.18
CA MET A 133 -7.51 -6.28 -5.80
C MET A 133 -6.46 -6.56 -6.87
N ALA A 134 -5.23 -6.77 -6.43
CA ALA A 134 -4.18 -7.35 -7.26
C ALA A 134 -4.13 -8.86 -7.01
N LYS A 135 -4.29 -9.66 -8.06
CA LYS A 135 -4.08 -11.11 -8.03
C LYS A 135 -2.65 -11.39 -8.48
N LEU A 136 -1.83 -11.89 -7.56
CA LEU A 136 -0.41 -12.16 -7.82
C LEU A 136 -0.21 -13.39 -8.71
N ALA A 137 -1.09 -14.39 -8.63
CA ALA A 137 -1.03 -15.57 -9.48
C ALA A 137 -1.25 -15.24 -10.96
N ASP A 138 -2.28 -14.43 -11.22
CA ASP A 138 -2.66 -14.04 -12.59
C ASP A 138 -1.91 -12.78 -13.05
N LYS A 139 -1.15 -12.15 -12.15
CA LYS A 139 -0.58 -10.80 -12.29
C LYS A 139 -1.57 -9.79 -12.84
N THR A 140 -2.79 -9.82 -12.32
CA THR A 140 -3.87 -8.92 -12.72
C THR A 140 -4.17 -7.92 -11.62
N LEU A 141 -4.38 -6.68 -12.00
CA LEU A 141 -4.87 -5.63 -11.12
C LEU A 141 -6.25 -5.21 -11.60
N ARG A 142 -7.25 -5.28 -10.71
CA ARG A 142 -8.58 -4.72 -10.96
C ARG A 142 -8.89 -3.67 -9.91
N LEU A 143 -9.30 -2.49 -10.37
CA LEU A 143 -9.72 -1.38 -9.52
C LEU A 143 -11.12 -0.93 -9.95
N ASP A 144 -12.09 -1.05 -9.06
CA ASP A 144 -13.47 -0.65 -9.24
C ASP A 144 -13.70 0.73 -8.60
N PHE A 145 -14.30 1.65 -9.35
CA PHE A 145 -14.61 3.00 -8.88
C PHE A 145 -16.04 3.05 -8.35
N ASN A 146 -16.19 3.38 -7.07
CA ASN A 146 -17.49 3.45 -6.40
C ASN A 146 -18.26 4.72 -6.75
N GLU A 147 -17.54 5.78 -7.14
CA GLU A 147 -18.11 7.07 -7.52
C GLU A 147 -17.57 7.52 -8.87
N SER A 148 -18.43 8.16 -9.67
CA SER A 148 -18.10 8.65 -11.01
C SER A 148 -17.66 10.11 -11.05
N LYS A 149 -17.48 10.76 -9.89
CA LYS A 149 -17.04 12.16 -9.80
C LYS A 149 -15.53 12.25 -9.97
N GLY A 150 -15.06 13.11 -10.89
CA GLY A 150 -13.62 13.36 -11.06
C GLY A 150 -12.84 12.27 -11.81
N ILE A 151 -13.49 11.23 -12.33
CA ILE A 151 -12.85 10.17 -13.13
C ILE A 151 -12.93 10.42 -14.65
N GLU A 152 -13.41 11.59 -15.09
CA GLU A 152 -13.66 11.88 -16.51
C GLU A 152 -12.41 11.72 -17.37
N MET A 153 -11.27 12.19 -16.87
CA MET A 153 -9.96 12.04 -17.51
C MET A 153 -9.50 10.58 -17.63
N LEU A 154 -10.04 9.68 -16.79
CA LEU A 154 -9.69 8.27 -16.79
C LEU A 154 -10.65 7.44 -17.66
N LYS A 155 -11.88 7.92 -17.93
CA LYS A 155 -12.91 7.21 -18.71
C LYS A 155 -12.38 6.52 -19.98
N PRO A 156 -11.49 7.12 -20.81
CA PRO A 156 -10.97 6.44 -22.00
C PRO A 156 -10.18 5.15 -21.72
N LYS A 157 -9.68 4.98 -20.49
CA LYS A 157 -8.90 3.83 -20.03
C LYS A 157 -9.72 2.89 -19.15
N LEU A 158 -10.96 3.26 -18.81
CA LEU A 158 -11.85 2.47 -17.96
C LEU A 158 -12.78 1.62 -18.82
N LYS A 159 -13.09 0.43 -18.31
CA LYS A 159 -14.15 -0.44 -18.81
C LYS A 159 -15.40 -0.21 -17.95
N GLN A 160 -16.58 -0.50 -18.49
CA GLN A 160 -17.83 -0.39 -17.76
C GLN A 160 -18.50 -1.76 -17.65
N ASP A 161 -18.96 -2.12 -16.46
CA ASP A 161 -19.81 -3.29 -16.22
C ASP A 161 -21.09 -2.91 -15.45
N LYS A 162 -21.83 -3.90 -14.97
CA LYS A 162 -23.08 -3.71 -14.22
C LYS A 162 -22.88 -3.00 -12.87
N LYS A 163 -21.67 -3.02 -12.32
CA LYS A 163 -21.32 -2.43 -11.02
C LYS A 163 -20.77 -1.02 -11.13
N GLY A 164 -20.27 -0.63 -12.31
CA GLY A 164 -19.79 0.73 -12.57
C GLY A 164 -18.59 0.75 -13.51
N TRP A 165 -17.72 1.74 -13.30
CA TRP A 165 -16.47 1.88 -14.05
C TRP A 165 -15.35 1.15 -13.32
N TYR A 166 -14.52 0.43 -14.08
CA TYR A 166 -13.37 -0.29 -13.53
C TYR A 166 -12.15 -0.17 -14.44
N TYR A 167 -10.97 -0.18 -13.84
CA TYR A 167 -9.68 -0.32 -14.50
C TYR A 167 -9.17 -1.74 -14.31
N GLU A 168 -8.66 -2.35 -15.38
CA GLU A 168 -8.09 -3.68 -15.33
C GLU A 168 -6.85 -3.76 -16.20
N THR A 169 -5.75 -4.25 -15.64
CA THR A 169 -4.48 -4.40 -16.34
C THR A 169 -3.71 -5.63 -15.85
N SER A 170 -2.77 -6.09 -16.67
CA SER A 170 -1.84 -7.18 -16.36
C SER A 170 -0.42 -6.61 -16.25
N PHE A 171 0.38 -7.13 -15.31
CA PHE A 171 1.74 -6.66 -15.04
C PHE A 171 2.77 -7.79 -14.92
#